data_AF-A0A961JEG8-F1
#
_entry.id   AF-A0A961JEG8-F1
#
_cell.length_a   1.000
_cell.length_b   1.000
_cell.length_c   1.000
_cell.angle_alpha   90.00
_cell.angle_beta   90.00
_cell.angle_gamma   90.00
#
_symmetry.space_group_name_H-M   'P 1'
#
loop_
_entity.id
_entity.type
_entity.pdbx_description
1 polymer ?
#
loop_
_entity_poly.entity_id
_entity_poly.type
_entity_poly.pdbx_seq_one_letter_code
_entity_poly.pdbx_strand_id
1 'polypeptide(L)'
;PLSGAVIVSTPQDLALVDARKGLKMFKDVDVPILGIIENMSTFVCPHCGEVSEIFGHGGAEADARRLGVMFLGGIPLHMDIRKTSDAGKPCIVANPEGAHAERYKTVALKVAALLGEAEDDDEE
;
A
#
# COMPACT_ATOMS: atom_id res chain seq x y z
N PRO A 1 -3.19 21.49 -7.05
CA PRO A 1 -2.63 20.47 -7.98
C PRO A 1 -2.68 19.08 -7.33
N LEU A 2 -2.65 18.00 -8.12
CA LEU A 2 -2.50 16.63 -7.60
C LEU A 2 -1.00 16.35 -7.43
N SER A 3 -0.55 16.07 -6.21
CA SER A 3 0.87 15.78 -5.93
C SER A 3 1.31 14.37 -6.33
N GLY A 4 0.37 13.48 -6.65
CA GLY A 4 0.66 12.14 -7.14
C GLY A 4 -0.41 11.11 -6.79
N ALA A 5 -0.16 9.87 -7.20
CA ALA A 5 -1.04 8.72 -6.99
C ALA A 5 -0.33 7.58 -6.27
N VAL A 6 -1.04 6.94 -5.34
CA VAL A 6 -0.65 5.68 -4.70
C VAL A 6 -1.58 4.59 -5.21
N ILE A 7 -1.01 3.52 -5.74
CA ILE A 7 -1.79 2.38 -6.24
C ILE A 7 -1.91 1.35 -5.13
N VAL A 8 -3.13 0.87 -4.88
CA VAL A 8 -3.38 -0.22 -3.92
C VAL A 8 -3.91 -1.41 -4.71
N SER A 9 -3.29 -2.57 -4.54
CA SER A 9 -3.75 -3.82 -5.15
C SER A 9 -3.55 -5.00 -4.22
N THR A 10 -4.14 -6.15 -4.55
CA THR A 10 -3.91 -7.41 -3.86
C THR A 10 -2.94 -8.29 -4.68
N PRO A 11 -2.31 -9.32 -4.11
CA PRO A 11 -1.23 -10.06 -4.77
C PRO A 11 -1.67 -10.82 -6.04
N GLN A 12 -2.98 -11.04 -6.24
CA GLN A 12 -3.51 -11.82 -7.37
C GLN A 12 -3.35 -11.09 -8.70
N ASP A 13 -3.00 -11.86 -9.73
CA ASP A 13 -2.82 -11.37 -11.10
C ASP A 13 -4.00 -10.56 -11.64
N LEU A 14 -5.24 -10.94 -11.32
CA LEU A 14 -6.43 -10.23 -11.79
C LEU A 14 -6.49 -8.79 -11.24
N ALA A 15 -6.25 -8.61 -9.93
CA ALA A 15 -6.22 -7.30 -9.30
C ALA A 15 -5.07 -6.43 -9.86
N LEU A 16 -3.94 -7.08 -10.17
CA LEU A 16 -2.78 -6.42 -10.79
C LEU A 16 -3.06 -5.97 -12.23
N VAL A 17 -3.83 -6.72 -13.02
CA VAL A 17 -4.23 -6.30 -14.38
C VAL A 17 -4.94 -4.94 -14.34
N ASP A 18 -5.86 -4.74 -13.40
CA ASP A 18 -6.61 -3.48 -13.30
C ASP A 18 -5.76 -2.34 -12.74
N ALA A 19 -4.91 -2.63 -11.74
CA ALA A 19 -3.92 -1.66 -11.24
C ALA A 19 -3.04 -1.11 -12.37
N ARG A 20 -2.61 -1.96 -13.30
CA ARG A 20 -1.77 -1.57 -14.46
C ARG A 20 -2.49 -0.69 -15.47
N LYS A 21 -3.78 -0.93 -15.70
CA LYS A 21 -4.61 -0.03 -16.53
C LYS A 21 -4.72 1.35 -15.88
N GLY A 22 -4.94 1.40 -14.57
CA GLY A 22 -4.95 2.64 -13.79
C GLY A 22 -3.62 3.40 -13.88
N LEU A 23 -2.50 2.69 -13.71
CA LEU A 23 -1.15 3.23 -13.89
C LEU A 23 -0.95 3.91 -15.25
N LYS A 24 -1.41 3.26 -16.34
CA LYS A 24 -1.32 3.85 -17.67
C LYS A 24 -2.14 5.15 -17.77
N MET A 25 -3.37 5.13 -17.25
CA MET A 25 -4.24 6.31 -17.24
C MET A 25 -3.61 7.50 -16.50
N PHE A 26 -3.02 7.28 -15.32
CA PHE A 26 -2.35 8.35 -14.57
C PHE A 26 -1.14 8.91 -15.33
N LYS A 27 -0.40 8.05 -16.03
CA LYS A 27 0.71 8.48 -16.88
C LYS A 27 0.23 9.32 -18.08
N ASP A 28 -0.93 9.00 -18.65
CA ASP A 28 -1.51 9.72 -19.79
C ASP A 28 -2.02 11.13 -19.40
N VAL A 29 -2.23 11.40 -18.10
CA VAL A 29 -2.65 12.72 -17.57
C VAL A 29 -1.58 13.40 -16.71
N ASP A 30 -0.31 12.99 -16.88
CA ASP A 30 0.87 13.54 -16.21
C ASP A 30 0.78 13.57 -14.67
N VAL A 31 0.14 12.55 -14.07
CA VAL A 31 0.09 12.38 -12.61
C VAL A 31 1.22 11.43 -12.17
N PRO A 32 2.14 11.87 -11.29
CA PRO A 32 3.25 11.04 -10.83
C PRO A 32 2.73 9.90 -9.95
N ILE A 33 3.33 8.72 -10.09
CA ILE A 33 2.97 7.54 -9.31
C ILE A 33 4.01 7.34 -8.23
N LEU A 34 3.61 7.62 -6.99
CA LEU A 34 4.48 7.59 -5.82
C LEU A 34 4.86 6.14 -5.45
N GLY A 35 3.96 5.18 -5.68
CA GLY A 35 4.27 3.78 -5.49
C GLY A 35 3.06 2.88 -5.37
N ILE A 36 3.32 1.62 -5.01
CA ILE A 36 2.32 0.56 -4.91
C ILE A 36 2.31 -0.03 -3.49
N ILE A 37 1.11 -0.22 -2.95
CA ILE A 37 0.83 -0.94 -1.70
C ILE A 37 0.22 -2.30 -2.05
N GLU A 38 0.74 -3.36 -1.43
CA GLU A 38 0.10 -4.69 -1.45
C GLU A 38 -0.87 -4.81 -0.27
N ASN A 39 -2.16 -4.74 -0.54
CA ASN A 39 -3.20 -5.01 0.44
C ASN A 39 -3.47 -6.52 0.53
N MET A 40 -3.92 -6.97 1.71
CA MET A 40 -4.18 -8.39 2.01
C MET A 40 -2.97 -9.29 1.73
N SER A 41 -1.76 -8.81 2.03
CA SER A 41 -0.49 -9.47 1.67
C SER A 41 -0.23 -10.79 2.41
N THR A 42 -0.84 -10.97 3.58
CA THR A 42 -0.78 -12.16 4.43
C THR A 42 -2.02 -12.22 5.30
N PHE A 43 -2.38 -13.39 5.81
CA PHE A 43 -3.42 -13.60 6.80
C PHE A 43 -2.82 -14.32 8.02
N VAL A 44 -3.05 -13.77 9.21
CA VAL A 44 -2.64 -14.44 10.47
C VAL A 44 -3.86 -15.14 11.06
N CYS A 45 -3.79 -16.46 11.16
CA CYS A 45 -4.88 -17.25 11.72
C CYS A 45 -5.10 -16.88 13.20
N PRO A 46 -6.30 -16.41 13.59
CA PRO A 46 -6.56 -16.00 14.97
C PRO A 46 -6.60 -17.17 15.96
N HIS A 47 -6.65 -18.42 15.47
CA HIS A 47 -6.73 -19.62 16.30
C HIS A 47 -5.36 -20.24 16.60
N CYS A 48 -4.43 -20.24 15.63
CA CYS A 48 -3.11 -20.88 15.77
C CYS A 48 -1.92 -19.94 15.56
N GLY A 49 -2.12 -18.71 15.11
CA GLY A 49 -1.05 -17.74 14.83
C GLY A 49 -0.27 -18.00 13.53
N GLU A 50 -0.63 -19.03 12.78
CA GLU A 50 0.00 -19.32 11.49
C GLU A 50 -0.24 -18.20 10.48
N VAL A 51 0.82 -17.85 9.73
CA VAL A 51 0.75 -16.87 8.66
C VAL A 51 0.53 -17.61 7.35
N SER A 52 -0.53 -17.26 6.62
CA SER A 52 -0.89 -17.85 5.34
C SER A 52 -1.04 -16.80 4.26
N GLU A 53 -0.62 -17.14 3.05
CA GLU A 53 -0.71 -16.29 1.85
C GLU A 53 -1.94 -16.66 1.03
N ILE A 54 -3.14 -16.56 1.64
CA ILE A 54 -4.40 -17.07 1.06
C ILE A 54 -4.79 -16.42 -0.28
N PHE A 55 -4.14 -15.30 -0.61
CA PHE A 55 -4.34 -14.51 -1.83
C PHE A 55 -3.08 -14.44 -2.70
N GLY A 56 -2.07 -15.27 -2.43
CA GLY A 56 -0.72 -15.13 -2.96
C GLY A 56 0.09 -14.09 -2.18
N HIS A 57 1.31 -13.82 -2.65
CA HIS A 57 2.23 -12.88 -2.01
C HIS A 57 3.20 -12.27 -3.03
N GLY A 58 3.55 -10.99 -2.85
CA GLY A 58 4.61 -10.32 -3.60
C GLY A 58 4.25 -9.96 -5.05
N GLY A 59 2.99 -10.16 -5.47
CA GLY A 59 2.54 -9.82 -6.82
C GLY A 59 2.61 -8.31 -7.09
N ALA A 60 2.18 -7.49 -6.14
CA ALA A 60 2.24 -6.03 -6.27
C ALA A 60 3.67 -5.50 -6.15
N GLU A 61 4.52 -6.15 -5.34
CA GLU A 61 5.94 -5.81 -5.25
C GLU A 61 6.68 -6.13 -6.58
N ALA A 62 6.40 -7.28 -7.18
CA ALA A 62 6.96 -7.64 -8.48
C ALA A 62 6.52 -6.66 -9.58
N ASP A 63 5.26 -6.23 -9.56
CA ASP A 63 4.77 -5.22 -10.49
C ASP A 63 5.40 -3.84 -10.26
N ALA A 64 5.56 -3.42 -9.00
CA ALA A 64 6.25 -2.17 -8.67
C ALA A 64 7.67 -2.14 -9.29
N ARG A 65 8.43 -3.23 -9.13
CA ARG A 65 9.75 -3.40 -9.75
C ARG A 65 9.69 -3.31 -11.28
N ARG A 66 8.74 -3.99 -11.91
CA ARG A 66 8.61 -4.00 -13.38
C ARG A 66 8.25 -2.63 -13.94
N LEU A 67 7.46 -1.86 -13.20
CA LEU A 67 6.98 -0.54 -13.60
C LEU A 67 7.97 0.58 -13.23
N GLY A 68 9.04 0.25 -12.49
CA GLY A 68 10.04 1.23 -12.05
C GLY A 68 9.49 2.20 -11.00
N VAL A 69 8.50 1.78 -10.21
CA VAL A 69 7.90 2.60 -9.13
C VAL A 69 8.19 1.99 -7.76
N MET A 70 8.08 2.78 -6.70
CA MET A 70 8.40 2.30 -5.35
C MET A 70 7.38 1.27 -4.85
N PHE A 71 7.87 0.21 -4.21
CA PHE A 71 7.02 -0.63 -3.35
C PHE A 71 6.93 -0.02 -1.96
N LEU A 72 5.75 0.49 -1.61
CA LEU A 72 5.52 1.20 -0.36
C LEU A 72 5.41 0.23 0.82
N GLY A 73 4.82 -0.95 0.60
CA GLY A 73 4.77 -2.03 1.60
C GLY A 73 3.53 -2.89 1.50
N GLY A 74 3.49 -3.93 2.36
CA GLY A 74 2.38 -4.86 2.45
C GLY A 74 1.55 -4.69 3.73
N ILE A 75 0.23 -4.63 3.59
CA ILE A 75 -0.75 -4.58 4.68
C ILE A 75 -1.42 -5.96 4.81
N PRO A 76 -1.35 -6.61 5.99
CA PRO A 76 -1.95 -7.92 6.19
C PRO A 76 -3.48 -7.84 6.26
N LEU A 77 -4.14 -8.92 5.88
CA LEU A 77 -5.53 -9.17 6.22
C LEU A 77 -5.62 -9.56 7.70
N HIS A 78 -6.00 -8.61 8.55
CA HIS A 78 -6.13 -8.84 9.99
C HIS A 78 -7.46 -8.33 10.54
N MET A 79 -8.04 -9.10 11.47
CA MET A 79 -9.34 -8.80 12.07
C MET A 79 -9.36 -7.47 12.81
N ASP A 80 -8.28 -7.13 13.51
CA ASP A 80 -8.17 -5.85 14.22
C ASP A 80 -8.18 -4.66 13.26
N ILE A 81 -7.51 -4.75 12.10
CA ILE A 81 -7.53 -3.68 11.09
C ILE A 81 -8.98 -3.43 10.66
N ARG A 82 -9.71 -4.48 10.31
CA ARG A 82 -11.11 -4.39 9.89
C ARG A 82 -12.02 -3.86 11.00
N LYS A 83 -12.02 -4.51 12.17
CA LYS A 83 -12.91 -4.16 13.30
C LYS A 83 -12.71 -2.73 13.79
N THR A 84 -11.46 -2.32 13.95
CA THR A 84 -11.13 -0.98 14.47
C THR A 84 -11.46 0.11 13.45
N SER A 85 -11.24 -0.15 12.14
CA SER A 85 -11.65 0.76 11.06
C SER A 85 -13.18 0.87 10.94
N ASP A 86 -13.91 -0.25 10.99
CA ASP A 86 -15.38 -0.27 10.97
C ASP A 86 -15.98 0.52 12.14
N ALA A 87 -15.30 0.49 13.30
CA ALA A 87 -15.69 1.23 14.50
C ALA A 87 -15.30 2.73 14.46
N GLY A 88 -14.71 3.21 13.37
CA GLY A 88 -14.25 4.60 13.23
C GLY A 88 -12.99 4.95 14.05
N LYS A 89 -12.29 3.95 14.60
CA LYS A 89 -11.06 4.12 15.37
C LYS A 89 -9.95 3.26 14.75
N PRO A 90 -9.38 3.62 13.58
CA PRO A 90 -8.45 2.77 12.85
C PRO A 90 -7.24 2.35 13.69
N CYS A 91 -6.54 1.29 13.27
CA CYS A 91 -5.47 0.67 14.06
C CYS A 91 -4.39 1.65 14.56
N ILE A 92 -4.06 2.70 13.81
CA ILE A 92 -3.11 3.76 14.23
C ILE A 92 -3.59 4.59 15.43
N VAL A 93 -4.91 4.70 15.63
CA VAL A 93 -5.53 5.38 16.79
C VAL A 93 -5.86 4.38 17.90
N ALA A 94 -6.33 3.18 17.54
CA ALA A 94 -6.72 2.16 18.51
C ALA A 94 -5.53 1.51 19.23
N ASN A 95 -4.44 1.27 18.52
CA ASN A 95 -3.21 0.69 19.05
C ASN A 95 -1.98 1.28 18.32
N PRO A 96 -1.57 2.51 18.65
CA PRO A 96 -0.53 3.25 17.90
C PRO A 96 0.84 2.56 17.85
N GLU A 97 1.16 1.73 18.84
CA GLU A 97 2.42 0.98 18.96
C GLU A 97 2.28 -0.46 18.43
N GLY A 98 1.10 -0.84 17.95
CA GLY A 98 0.84 -2.16 17.42
C GLY A 98 1.49 -2.39 16.05
N ALA A 99 1.79 -3.65 15.74
CA ALA A 99 2.42 -4.06 14.49
C ALA A 99 1.67 -3.56 13.23
N HIS A 100 0.33 -3.49 13.28
CA HIS A 100 -0.47 -2.98 12.16
C HIS A 100 -0.32 -1.47 12.00
N ALA A 101 -0.33 -0.71 13.09
CA ALA A 101 -0.10 0.73 13.06
C ALA A 101 1.28 1.06 12.49
N GLU A 102 2.31 0.28 12.86
CA GLU A 102 3.67 0.46 12.37
C GLU A 102 3.79 0.25 10.86
N ARG A 103 3.06 -0.72 10.29
CA ARG A 103 3.00 -0.93 8.84
C ARG A 103 2.40 0.26 8.11
N TYR A 104 1.28 0.80 8.61
CA TYR A 104 0.67 2.01 8.02
C TYR A 104 1.57 3.24 8.17
N LYS A 105 2.22 3.42 9.33
CA LYS A 105 3.19 4.51 9.55
C LYS A 105 4.36 4.42 8.58
N THR A 106 4.92 3.23 8.39
CA THR A 106 6.03 3.00 7.44
C THR A 106 5.62 3.39 6.02
N VAL A 107 4.43 2.97 5.56
CA VAL A 107 3.90 3.36 4.25
C VAL A 107 3.72 4.87 4.16
N ALA A 108 3.11 5.50 5.17
CA ALA A 108 2.87 6.94 5.19
C ALA A 108 4.18 7.74 5.17
N LEU A 109 5.20 7.31 5.92
CA LEU A 109 6.52 7.97 5.94
C LEU A 109 7.21 7.90 4.58
N LYS A 110 7.14 6.75 3.87
CA LYS A 110 7.66 6.64 2.51
C LYS A 110 6.94 7.58 1.54
N VAL A 111 5.61 7.65 1.62
CA VAL A 111 4.82 8.58 0.79
C VAL A 111 5.18 10.03 1.11
N ALA A 112 5.30 10.38 2.40
CA ALA A 112 5.67 11.73 2.81
C ALA A 112 7.08 12.14 2.32
N ALA A 113 8.05 11.21 2.37
CA ALA A 113 9.39 11.45 1.84
C ALA A 113 9.37 11.75 0.34
N LEU A 114 8.65 10.95 -0.45
CA LEU A 114 8.52 11.15 -1.89
C LEU A 114 7.83 12.45 -2.27
N LEU A 115 6.87 12.90 -1.44
CA LEU A 115 6.20 14.18 -1.65
C LEU A 115 7.13 15.35 -1.33
N GLY A 116 7.97 15.24 -0.30
CA GLY A 116 8.96 16.26 0.03
C GLY A 116 10.06 16.39 -1.03
N GLU A 117 10.56 15.27 -1.57
CA GLU A 117 11.54 15.27 -2.67
C GLU A 117 10.98 15.93 -3.94
N ALA A 118 9.69 15.72 -4.24
CA ALA A 118 9.04 16.34 -5.40
C ALA A 118 8.83 17.86 -5.25
N GLU A 119 8.64 18.35 -4.01
CA GLU A 119 8.54 19.80 -3.75
C GLU A 119 9.89 20.50 -3.94
N ASP A 120 11.00 19.84 -3.56
CA ASP A 120 12.35 20.38 -3.75
C ASP A 120 12.74 20.45 -5.25
N ASP A 121 12.32 19.48 -6.08
CA ASP A 121 12.56 19.47 -7.53
C ASP A 121 11.77 20.55 -8.30
N ASP A 122 10.61 20.99 -7.79
CA ASP A 122 9.77 22.03 -8.39
C ASP A 122 10.25 23.47 -8.04
N GLU A 123 11.13 23.63 -7.04
CA GLU A 123 11.68 24.92 -6.60
C GLU A 123 13.05 25.30 -7.23
N GLU A 124 13.69 24.40 -8.00
CA GLU A 124 14.90 24.67 -8.81
C GLU A 124 14.60 25.11 -10.26
#